data_AF-A0A2G6KZE6-F1
#
_entry.id   AF-A0A2G6KZE6-F1
#
_cell.length_a   1.000
_cell.length_b   1.000
_cell.length_c   1.000
_cell.angle_alpha   90.00
_cell.angle_beta   90.00
_cell.angle_gamma   90.00
#
_symmetry.space_group_name_H-M   'P 1'
#
loop_
_entity.id
_entity.type
_entity.pdbx_description
1 polymer ?
#
loop_
_entity_poly.entity_id
_entity_poly.type
_entity_poly.pdbx_seq_one_letter_code
_entity_poly.pdbx_strand_id
1 'polypeptide(L)'
;MEETVPIEPASTLVLIRDSKQGPQVLMQQRSHHAVFVGGAWVFPGGKLDADDSLEDWQPLIPALSETTAHAILHLENASSPCNIDQIHPHEAAHTANVSALAYWVAVLREAYEEAGLLLTEQPVAQTQRDLWRAALLADKLSWLQLIKDNNLSLAINGIHYLSRWVTPPGNPRRYDTRFFIGVAPADQTPSHENHEAIQTQWITPEEALAAHARSEKVLIFPTIVTLQAMCGHDCCDALIADVLNHFHRT
;
A
#
# COMPACT_ATOMS: atom_id res chain seq x y z
N MET A 1 -30.40 -0.50 -17.84
CA MET A 1 -29.45 -1.20 -16.95
C MET A 1 -28.30 -0.24 -16.77
N GLU A 2 -28.14 0.34 -15.58
CA GLU A 2 -26.95 1.14 -15.30
C GLU A 2 -25.74 0.21 -15.36
N GLU A 3 -24.80 0.54 -16.23
CA GLU A 3 -23.53 -0.19 -16.36
C GLU A 3 -22.75 0.03 -15.06
N THR A 4 -22.58 -1.03 -14.27
CA THR A 4 -21.92 -0.95 -12.98
C THR A 4 -20.42 -0.76 -13.20
N VAL A 5 -19.86 0.35 -12.70
CA VAL A 5 -18.41 0.60 -12.72
C VAL A 5 -17.71 -0.58 -12.01
N PRO A 6 -16.76 -1.28 -12.67
CA PRO A 6 -16.08 -2.42 -12.08
C PRO A 6 -15.25 -1.98 -10.87
N ILE A 7 -15.17 -2.87 -9.86
CA ILE A 7 -14.34 -2.67 -8.68
C ILE A 7 -13.03 -3.40 -8.91
N GLU A 8 -11.93 -2.67 -8.98
CA GLU A 8 -10.60 -3.22 -9.20
C GLU A 8 -9.89 -3.51 -7.88
N PRO A 9 -9.21 -4.66 -7.71
CA PRO A 9 -8.40 -4.92 -6.53
C PRO A 9 -7.19 -3.99 -6.50
N ALA A 10 -6.89 -3.44 -5.33
CA ALA A 10 -5.76 -2.54 -5.14
C ALA A 10 -5.07 -2.78 -3.80
N SER A 11 -3.84 -2.28 -3.69
CA SER A 11 -3.06 -2.37 -2.48
C SER A 11 -2.36 -1.05 -2.17
N THR A 12 -2.18 -0.74 -0.89
CA THR A 12 -1.58 0.53 -0.45
C THR A 12 -0.65 0.27 0.73
N LEU A 13 0.55 0.86 0.70
CA LEU A 13 1.54 0.70 1.75
C LEU A 13 1.75 1.98 2.52
N VAL A 14 1.44 1.95 3.81
CA VAL A 14 1.81 2.99 4.77
C VAL A 14 3.23 2.70 5.24
N LEU A 15 4.19 3.37 4.61
CA LEU A 15 5.59 3.30 5.04
C LEU A 15 5.83 4.23 6.23
N ILE A 16 6.39 3.70 7.30
CA ILE A 16 6.70 4.44 8.52
C ILE A 16 8.20 4.51 8.81
N ARG A 17 8.61 5.54 9.53
CA ARG A 17 9.95 5.64 10.13
C ARG A 17 9.90 6.43 11.44
N ASP A 18 10.86 6.19 12.32
CA ASP A 18 10.99 6.98 13.53
C ASP A 18 11.52 8.38 13.27
N SER A 19 11.06 9.33 14.08
CA SER A 19 11.58 10.68 14.16
C SER A 19 11.61 11.16 15.62
N LYS A 20 12.19 12.33 15.86
CA LYS A 20 12.22 12.94 17.21
C LYS A 20 10.82 13.30 17.74
N GLN A 21 9.81 13.35 16.88
CA GLN A 21 8.43 13.73 17.22
C GLN A 21 7.48 12.52 17.21
N GLY A 22 8.01 11.30 17.16
CA GLY A 22 7.25 10.07 16.94
C GLY A 22 7.32 9.58 15.49
N PRO A 23 6.50 8.59 15.12
CA PRO A 23 6.48 8.03 13.77
C PRO A 23 6.11 9.06 12.71
N GLN A 24 6.82 9.01 11.59
CA GLN A 24 6.43 9.70 10.35
C GLN A 24 5.93 8.68 9.33
N VAL A 25 4.97 9.09 8.53
CA VAL A 25 4.47 8.34 7.37
C VAL A 25 5.01 8.95 6.07
N LEU A 26 5.26 8.10 5.07
CA LEU A 26 5.58 8.54 3.73
C LEU A 26 4.29 8.86 2.97
N MET A 27 4.15 10.10 2.51
CA MET A 27 3.02 10.51 1.68
C MET A 27 3.48 11.09 0.35
N GLN A 28 2.65 10.91 -0.67
CA GLN A 28 2.84 11.46 -2.01
C GLN A 28 1.65 12.34 -2.39
N GLN A 29 1.94 13.48 -3.02
CA GLN A 29 0.92 14.30 -3.64
C GLN A 29 0.72 13.85 -5.08
N ARG A 30 -0.47 13.34 -5.40
CA ARG A 30 -0.83 12.94 -6.76
C ARG A 30 -0.80 14.14 -7.70
N SER A 31 -0.41 13.89 -8.94
CA SER A 31 -0.52 14.88 -10.02
C SER A 31 -1.93 15.44 -10.11
N HIS A 32 -2.05 16.74 -10.39
CA HIS A 32 -3.35 17.38 -10.62
C HIS A 32 -4.08 16.83 -11.84
N HIS A 33 -3.38 16.16 -12.75
CA HIS A 33 -3.95 15.51 -13.94
C HIS A 33 -4.47 14.09 -13.65
N ALA A 34 -4.34 13.58 -12.42
CA ALA A 34 -4.83 12.25 -12.09
C ALA A 34 -6.36 12.19 -12.24
N VAL A 35 -6.83 11.18 -12.99
CA VAL A 35 -8.25 10.95 -13.28
C VAL A 35 -9.07 10.66 -12.01
N PHE A 36 -8.40 10.22 -10.95
CA PHE A 36 -8.98 9.96 -9.64
C PHE A 36 -8.17 10.71 -8.57
N VAL A 37 -8.86 11.54 -7.77
CA VAL A 37 -8.34 12.29 -6.61
C VAL A 37 -7.07 13.11 -6.88
N GLY A 38 -7.01 13.80 -8.03
CA GLY A 38 -5.87 14.65 -8.40
C GLY A 38 -5.55 15.73 -7.36
N GLY A 39 -4.25 15.90 -7.06
CA GLY A 39 -3.75 16.82 -6.05
C GLY A 39 -3.89 16.35 -4.59
N ALA A 40 -4.55 15.21 -4.35
CA ALA A 40 -4.66 14.62 -3.01
C ALA A 40 -3.33 14.02 -2.55
N TRP A 41 -3.11 14.06 -1.23
CA TRP A 41 -2.03 13.38 -0.56
C TRP A 41 -2.48 11.97 -0.18
N VAL A 42 -1.74 10.98 -0.65
CA VAL A 42 -2.01 9.55 -0.49
C VAL A 42 -0.73 8.84 -0.04
N PHE A 43 -0.86 7.57 0.33
CA PHE A 43 0.28 6.68 0.52
C PHE A 43 0.61 5.99 -0.82
N PRO A 44 1.84 5.48 -1.01
CA PRO A 44 2.19 4.68 -2.18
C PRO A 44 1.26 3.49 -2.35
N GLY A 45 0.84 3.23 -3.59
CA GLY A 45 -0.03 2.10 -3.89
C GLY A 45 -0.87 2.25 -5.14
N GLY A 46 -1.23 1.12 -5.70
CA GLY A 46 -1.94 1.04 -6.96
C GLY A 46 -2.76 -0.23 -7.09
N LYS A 47 -3.20 -0.46 -8.33
CA LYS A 47 -3.96 -1.63 -8.71
C LYS A 47 -3.06 -2.87 -8.65
N LEU A 48 -3.64 -4.03 -8.37
CA LEU A 48 -2.94 -5.29 -8.61
C LEU A 48 -2.79 -5.52 -10.13
N ASP A 49 -1.59 -5.87 -10.53
CA ASP A 49 -1.28 -6.31 -11.89
C ASP A 49 -1.46 -7.82 -12.02
N ALA A 50 -1.65 -8.29 -13.25
CA ALA A 50 -1.79 -9.72 -13.53
C ALA A 50 -0.56 -10.51 -13.04
N ASP A 51 0.62 -9.91 -13.17
CA ASP A 51 1.90 -10.50 -12.78
C ASP A 51 2.04 -10.67 -11.26
N ASP A 52 1.31 -9.89 -10.45
CA ASP A 52 1.33 -10.03 -9.00
C ASP A 52 0.69 -11.35 -8.53
N SER A 53 -0.18 -11.95 -9.37
CA SER A 53 -0.89 -13.20 -9.07
C SER A 53 -0.22 -14.45 -9.64
N LEU A 54 1.00 -14.34 -10.18
CA LEU A 54 1.71 -15.49 -10.73
C LEU A 54 2.14 -16.47 -9.63
N GLU A 55 1.94 -17.77 -9.88
CA GLU A 55 2.31 -18.84 -8.94
C GLU A 55 3.83 -18.88 -8.65
N ASP A 56 4.66 -18.34 -9.56
CA ASP A 56 6.11 -18.14 -9.40
C ASP A 56 6.49 -17.30 -8.17
N TRP A 57 5.56 -16.54 -7.57
CA TRP A 57 5.81 -15.79 -6.35
C TRP A 57 5.92 -16.66 -5.11
N GLN A 58 5.17 -17.78 -5.03
CA GLN A 58 5.12 -18.59 -3.81
C GLN A 58 6.51 -19.14 -3.40
N PRO A 59 7.37 -19.64 -4.30
CA PRO A 59 8.74 -20.04 -3.96
C PRO A 59 9.64 -18.88 -3.52
N LEU A 60 9.38 -17.66 -4.00
CA LEU A 60 10.15 -16.45 -3.66
C LEU A 60 9.70 -15.83 -2.33
N ILE A 61 8.50 -16.20 -1.85
CA ILE A 61 7.92 -15.73 -0.59
C ILE A 61 7.56 -16.94 0.29
N PRO A 62 8.56 -17.71 0.78
CA PRO A 62 8.28 -18.91 1.57
C PRO A 62 7.71 -18.59 2.96
N ALA A 63 7.86 -17.35 3.44
CA ALA A 63 7.42 -16.92 4.77
C ALA A 63 5.89 -16.69 4.85
N LEU A 64 5.21 -16.55 3.72
CA LEU A 64 3.76 -16.33 3.64
C LEU A 64 3.17 -17.30 2.62
N SER A 65 2.32 -18.22 3.09
CA SER A 65 1.58 -19.11 2.20
C SER A 65 0.29 -18.44 1.71
N GLU A 66 -0.21 -18.85 0.54
CA GLU A 66 -1.54 -18.44 0.05
C GLU A 66 -2.64 -18.60 1.11
N THR A 67 -2.69 -19.74 1.78
CA THR A 67 -3.68 -20.00 2.84
C THR A 67 -3.57 -19.00 3.99
N THR A 68 -2.34 -18.70 4.43
CA THR A 68 -2.10 -17.72 5.50
C THR A 68 -2.47 -16.32 5.05
N ALA A 69 -2.07 -15.91 3.85
CA ALA A 69 -2.44 -14.61 3.28
C ALA A 69 -3.96 -14.47 3.15
N HIS A 70 -4.65 -15.51 2.68
CA HIS A 70 -6.10 -15.53 2.54
C HIS A 70 -6.81 -15.34 3.89
N ALA A 71 -6.32 -16.02 4.93
CA ALA A 71 -6.83 -15.88 6.29
C ALA A 71 -6.60 -14.46 6.87
N ILE A 72 -5.40 -13.88 6.68
CA ILE A 72 -5.07 -12.52 7.13
C ILE A 72 -5.95 -11.47 6.44
N LEU A 73 -6.18 -11.64 5.13
CA LEU A 73 -7.01 -10.72 4.36
C LEU A 73 -8.52 -10.90 4.58
N HIS A 74 -8.90 -11.87 5.43
CA HIS A 74 -10.29 -12.25 5.71
C HIS A 74 -11.10 -12.54 4.43
N LEU A 75 -10.47 -13.09 3.39
CA LEU A 75 -11.11 -13.35 2.11
C LEU A 75 -12.17 -14.47 2.17
N GLU A 76 -12.11 -15.33 3.19
CA GLU A 76 -13.14 -16.37 3.46
C GLU A 76 -14.51 -15.74 3.77
N ASN A 77 -14.50 -14.53 4.31
CA ASN A 77 -15.68 -13.75 4.63
C ASN A 77 -15.74 -12.50 3.76
N ALA A 78 -15.76 -12.64 2.43
CA ALA A 78 -16.06 -11.51 1.55
C ALA A 78 -17.40 -10.81 1.91
N SER A 79 -18.24 -11.46 2.72
CA SER A 79 -19.48 -10.96 3.34
C SER A 79 -19.35 -10.41 4.78
N SER A 80 -18.19 -10.50 5.46
CA SER A 80 -18.00 -9.92 6.81
C SER A 80 -17.60 -8.46 6.74
N PRO A 81 -18.38 -7.56 7.35
CA PRO A 81 -18.03 -6.15 7.49
C PRO A 81 -17.13 -5.99 8.71
N CYS A 82 -15.81 -5.93 8.55
CA CYS A 82 -14.94 -5.61 9.69
C CYS A 82 -14.71 -4.09 9.81
N ASN A 83 -15.46 -3.51 10.76
CA ASN A 83 -15.16 -2.40 11.68
C ASN A 83 -14.17 -1.30 11.24
N ILE A 84 -14.70 -0.24 10.62
CA ILE A 84 -14.94 1.08 11.24
C ILE A 84 -16.27 1.58 10.63
N ASP A 85 -17.21 1.99 11.47
CA ASP A 85 -18.64 2.13 11.14
C ASP A 85 -18.98 2.69 9.72
N GLN A 86 -19.83 1.92 9.02
CA GLN A 86 -20.66 2.23 7.83
C GLN A 86 -20.12 1.90 6.42
N ILE A 87 -20.30 0.65 5.93
CA ILE A 87 -20.48 0.37 4.49
C ILE A 87 -21.54 -0.74 4.26
N HIS A 88 -22.36 -0.56 3.22
CA HIS A 88 -23.51 -1.38 2.81
C HIS A 88 -23.13 -2.79 2.30
N PRO A 89 -23.95 -3.83 2.59
CA PRO A 89 -23.57 -5.25 2.49
C PRO A 89 -23.69 -5.94 1.10
N HIS A 90 -23.48 -5.29 -0.05
CA HIS A 90 -23.86 -5.90 -1.36
C HIS A 90 -22.79 -6.02 -2.47
N GLU A 91 -21.49 -5.85 -2.19
CA GLU A 91 -20.46 -5.73 -3.26
C GLU A 91 -19.25 -6.67 -3.12
N ALA A 92 -19.46 -7.86 -2.55
CA ALA A 92 -18.41 -8.83 -2.24
C ALA A 92 -17.88 -9.67 -3.44
N ALA A 93 -18.43 -9.52 -4.65
CA ALA A 93 -18.37 -10.60 -5.66
C ALA A 93 -17.25 -10.50 -6.73
N HIS A 94 -16.30 -9.56 -6.66
CA HIS A 94 -15.31 -9.35 -7.75
C HIS A 94 -13.86 -9.79 -7.46
N THR A 95 -13.56 -10.37 -6.30
CA THR A 95 -12.21 -10.83 -5.90
C THR A 95 -11.92 -12.31 -6.18
N ALA A 96 -12.83 -13.05 -6.83
CA ALA A 96 -12.83 -14.52 -6.84
C ALA A 96 -11.64 -15.21 -7.54
N ASN A 97 -10.78 -14.48 -8.28
CA ASN A 97 -9.64 -15.05 -9.03
C ASN A 97 -8.29 -14.40 -8.73
N VAL A 98 -8.18 -13.58 -7.66
CA VAL A 98 -6.93 -12.90 -7.30
C VAL A 98 -6.22 -13.71 -6.22
N SER A 99 -4.95 -14.02 -6.42
CA SER A 99 -4.10 -14.64 -5.39
C SER A 99 -4.09 -13.77 -4.13
N ALA A 100 -4.08 -14.38 -2.94
CA ALA A 100 -4.01 -13.61 -1.70
C ALA A 100 -2.60 -13.02 -1.51
N LEU A 101 -1.56 -13.74 -1.95
CA LEU A 101 -0.18 -13.23 -1.97
C LEU A 101 -0.03 -11.99 -2.85
N ALA A 102 -0.82 -11.87 -3.93
CA ALA A 102 -0.73 -10.77 -4.87
C ALA A 102 -0.84 -9.39 -4.21
N TYR A 103 -1.58 -9.27 -3.10
CA TYR A 103 -1.66 -8.00 -2.36
C TYR A 103 -0.34 -7.60 -1.69
N TRP A 104 0.44 -8.56 -1.18
CA TRP A 104 1.78 -8.30 -0.62
C TRP A 104 2.80 -8.02 -1.73
N VAL A 105 2.70 -8.75 -2.84
CA VAL A 105 3.56 -8.53 -4.01
C VAL A 105 3.35 -7.13 -4.56
N ALA A 106 2.09 -6.73 -4.75
CA ALA A 106 1.71 -5.43 -5.28
C ALA A 106 2.17 -4.29 -4.38
N VAL A 107 1.98 -4.32 -3.06
CA VAL A 107 2.44 -3.22 -2.19
C VAL A 107 3.95 -3.01 -2.24
N LEU A 108 4.72 -4.09 -2.38
CA LEU A 108 6.18 -4.00 -2.48
C LEU A 108 6.64 -3.49 -3.85
N ARG A 109 5.95 -3.93 -4.92
CA ARG A 109 6.13 -3.40 -6.27
C ARG A 109 5.86 -1.90 -6.33
N GLU A 110 4.69 -1.48 -5.87
CA GLU A 110 4.24 -0.08 -5.85
C GLU A 110 5.16 0.81 -5.01
N ALA A 111 5.61 0.33 -3.84
CA ALA A 111 6.58 1.06 -3.01
C ALA A 111 7.89 1.34 -3.77
N TYR A 112 8.30 0.43 -4.65
CA TYR A 112 9.49 0.59 -5.46
C TYR A 112 9.24 1.45 -6.71
N GLU A 113 8.16 1.18 -7.44
CA GLU A 113 7.73 1.92 -8.63
C GLU A 113 7.44 3.38 -8.33
N GLU A 114 6.57 3.65 -7.37
CA GLU A 114 6.09 4.99 -7.06
C GLU A 114 7.03 5.73 -6.12
N ALA A 115 7.62 5.07 -5.11
CA ALA A 115 8.39 5.74 -4.06
C ALA A 115 9.90 5.44 -4.05
N GLY A 116 10.39 4.55 -4.93
CA GLY A 116 11.82 4.25 -5.05
C GLY A 116 12.39 3.44 -3.88
N LEU A 117 11.53 2.91 -3.02
CA LEU A 117 11.93 2.14 -1.86
C LEU A 117 11.83 0.66 -2.18
N LEU A 118 12.98 0.01 -2.31
CA LEU A 118 13.08 -1.42 -2.54
C LEU A 118 13.15 -2.12 -1.18
N LEU A 119 12.06 -2.77 -0.77
CA LEU A 119 11.95 -3.44 0.52
C LEU A 119 12.38 -4.90 0.39
N THR A 120 13.67 -5.13 0.66
CA THR A 120 14.30 -6.45 0.62
C THR A 120 15.09 -6.72 1.91
N GLU A 121 15.28 -8.00 2.25
CA GLU A 121 16.04 -8.41 3.45
C GLU A 121 17.52 -7.99 3.35
N GLN A 122 18.09 -8.07 2.14
CA GLN A 122 19.43 -7.58 1.84
C GLN A 122 19.40 -6.14 1.32
N PRO A 123 20.39 -5.29 1.66
CA PRO A 123 20.49 -3.95 1.10
C PRO A 123 20.90 -3.98 -0.38
N VAL A 124 20.40 -3.02 -1.14
CA VAL A 124 20.77 -2.81 -2.55
C VAL A 124 21.24 -1.36 -2.73
N ALA A 125 22.42 -1.21 -3.32
CA ALA A 125 23.02 0.10 -3.60
C ALA A 125 22.07 0.99 -4.41
N GLN A 126 22.03 2.29 -4.09
CA GLN A 126 21.13 3.24 -4.73
C GLN A 126 21.27 3.28 -6.26
N THR A 127 22.50 3.30 -6.78
CA THR A 127 22.75 3.31 -8.23
C THR A 127 22.13 2.11 -8.95
N GLN A 128 22.12 0.94 -8.30
CA GLN A 128 21.53 -0.28 -8.85
C GLN A 128 20.01 -0.23 -8.78
N ARG A 129 19.45 0.26 -7.66
CA ARG A 129 18.00 0.49 -7.50
C ARG A 129 17.48 1.49 -8.52
N ASP A 130 18.20 2.58 -8.78
CA ASP A 130 17.77 3.58 -9.76
C ASP A 130 17.76 3.00 -11.19
N LEU A 131 18.78 2.20 -11.55
CA LEU A 131 18.87 1.55 -12.86
C LEU A 131 17.72 0.56 -13.08
N TRP A 132 17.46 -0.31 -12.10
CA TRP A 132 16.39 -1.29 -12.20
C TRP A 132 15.01 -0.64 -12.21
N ARG A 133 14.78 0.39 -11.38
CA ARG A 133 13.51 1.12 -11.35
C ARG A 133 13.23 1.78 -12.69
N ALA A 134 14.24 2.42 -13.30
CA ALA A 134 14.11 3.02 -14.62
C ALA A 134 13.80 1.98 -15.72
N ALA A 135 14.34 0.76 -15.62
CA ALA A 135 14.04 -0.31 -16.56
C ALA A 135 12.61 -0.85 -16.36
N LEU A 136 12.17 -0.96 -15.12
CA LEU A 136 10.86 -1.47 -14.75
C LEU A 136 9.75 -0.48 -15.13
N LEU A 137 9.91 0.81 -14.83
CA LEU A 137 8.99 1.88 -15.27
C LEU A 137 8.94 2.07 -16.80
N ALA A 138 9.94 1.53 -17.53
CA ALA A 138 9.99 1.57 -18.99
C ALA A 138 9.50 0.25 -19.64
N ASP A 139 8.88 -0.65 -18.86
CA ASP A 139 8.42 -1.98 -19.26
C ASP A 139 9.52 -2.87 -19.89
N LYS A 140 10.79 -2.63 -19.53
CA LYS A 140 11.95 -3.40 -20.00
C LYS A 140 12.34 -4.54 -19.05
N LEU A 141 11.77 -4.54 -17.84
CA LEU A 141 12.05 -5.50 -16.78
C LEU A 141 10.78 -5.68 -15.95
N SER A 142 10.19 -6.87 -15.94
CA SER A 142 9.07 -7.16 -15.04
C SER A 142 9.55 -7.25 -13.59
N TRP A 143 8.68 -6.94 -12.64
CA TRP A 143 8.94 -7.08 -11.20
C TRP A 143 9.39 -8.51 -10.81
N LEU A 144 8.70 -9.55 -11.30
CA LEU A 144 9.06 -10.93 -11.02
C LEU A 144 10.49 -11.27 -11.51
N GLN A 145 10.82 -10.89 -12.74
CA GLN A 145 12.16 -11.09 -13.30
C GLN A 145 13.23 -10.36 -12.50
N LEU A 146 12.97 -9.11 -12.07
CA LEU A 146 13.87 -8.33 -11.23
C LEU A 146 14.21 -9.10 -9.95
N ILE A 147 13.19 -9.58 -9.24
CA ILE A 147 13.38 -10.30 -7.97
C ILE A 147 14.09 -11.63 -8.19
N LYS A 148 13.64 -12.42 -9.18
CA LYS A 148 14.14 -13.76 -9.48
C LYS A 148 15.58 -13.76 -9.97
N ASP A 149 15.91 -12.95 -10.97
CA ASP A 149 17.24 -12.95 -11.60
C ASP A 149 18.34 -12.41 -10.66
N ASN A 150 17.96 -11.53 -9.74
CA ASN A 150 18.89 -10.91 -8.81
C ASN A 150 18.90 -11.61 -7.43
N ASN A 151 18.18 -12.73 -7.29
CA ASN A 151 18.05 -13.52 -6.06
C ASN A 151 17.69 -12.65 -4.85
N LEU A 152 16.73 -11.75 -5.02
CA LEU A 152 16.32 -10.83 -3.96
C LEU A 152 15.25 -11.47 -3.07
N SER A 153 15.47 -11.47 -1.77
CA SER A 153 14.44 -11.78 -0.77
C SER A 153 13.63 -10.53 -0.44
N LEU A 154 12.32 -10.56 -0.68
CA LEU A 154 11.40 -9.49 -0.31
C LEU A 154 11.17 -9.46 1.21
N ALA A 155 11.10 -8.26 1.80
CA ALA A 155 10.95 -8.07 3.25
C ALA A 155 9.51 -8.29 3.77
N ILE A 156 8.89 -9.39 3.37
CA ILE A 156 7.45 -9.69 3.57
C ILE A 156 7.07 -9.72 5.06
N ASN A 157 7.95 -10.21 5.93
CA ASN A 157 7.69 -10.34 7.36
C ASN A 157 7.47 -8.99 8.08
N GLY A 158 7.99 -7.90 7.50
CA GLY A 158 7.82 -6.54 8.02
C GLY A 158 6.60 -5.81 7.45
N ILE A 159 5.78 -6.48 6.64
CA ILE A 159 4.59 -5.91 6.00
C ILE A 159 3.33 -6.51 6.62
N HIS A 160 2.58 -5.68 7.33
CA HIS A 160 1.41 -6.10 8.10
C HIS A 160 0.13 -5.56 7.49
N TYR A 161 -0.91 -6.39 7.43
CA TYR A 161 -2.22 -5.96 6.98
C TYR A 161 -2.83 -4.97 7.97
N LEU A 162 -3.43 -3.90 7.46
CA LEU A 162 -3.97 -2.79 8.25
C LEU A 162 -5.49 -2.67 8.10
N SER A 163 -6.01 -2.48 6.89
CA SER A 163 -7.46 -2.27 6.69
C SER A 163 -7.92 -2.53 5.25
N ARG A 164 -9.23 -2.54 5.03
CA ARG A 164 -9.88 -2.67 3.72
C ARG A 164 -10.78 -1.46 3.46
N TRP A 165 -10.69 -0.92 2.25
CA TRP A 165 -11.54 0.19 1.81
C TRP A 165 -12.09 -0.08 0.41
N VAL A 166 -13.41 -0.04 0.26
CA VAL A 166 -14.07 -0.13 -1.04
C VAL A 166 -14.56 1.25 -1.43
N THR A 167 -14.18 1.72 -2.62
CA THR A 167 -14.65 3.01 -3.15
C THR A 167 -16.17 2.98 -3.32
N PRO A 168 -16.93 3.94 -2.77
CA PRO A 168 -18.39 3.93 -2.87
C PRO A 168 -18.93 3.99 -4.32
N PRO A 169 -20.15 3.52 -4.58
CA PRO A 169 -20.83 3.70 -5.86
C PRO A 169 -20.92 5.16 -6.30
N GLY A 170 -21.03 5.41 -7.61
CA GLY A 170 -21.12 6.76 -8.19
C GLY A 170 -19.76 7.42 -8.52
N ASN A 171 -18.64 6.82 -8.12
CA ASN A 171 -17.32 7.23 -8.55
C ASN A 171 -16.99 6.67 -9.95
N PRO A 172 -16.28 7.43 -10.82
CA PRO A 172 -15.94 7.00 -12.18
C PRO A 172 -14.93 5.85 -12.20
N ARG A 173 -14.21 5.64 -11.10
CA ARG A 173 -13.34 4.49 -10.85
C ARG A 173 -13.60 3.98 -9.44
N ARG A 174 -13.51 2.67 -9.25
CA ARG A 174 -13.75 2.04 -7.96
C ARG A 174 -12.68 1.00 -7.66
N TYR A 175 -12.17 1.06 -6.44
CA TYR A 175 -11.15 0.14 -5.96
C TYR A 175 -11.61 -0.59 -4.70
N ASP A 176 -11.24 -1.86 -4.57
CA ASP A 176 -11.24 -2.62 -3.33
C ASP A 176 -9.79 -2.69 -2.81
N THR A 177 -9.41 -1.71 -2.00
CA THR A 177 -8.03 -1.48 -1.58
C THR A 177 -7.75 -2.17 -0.25
N ARG A 178 -6.70 -2.99 -0.19
CA ARG A 178 -6.10 -3.48 1.05
C ARG A 178 -4.94 -2.59 1.46
N PHE A 179 -4.98 -2.05 2.66
CA PHE A 179 -3.92 -1.24 3.24
C PHE A 179 -3.00 -2.12 4.07
N PHE A 180 -1.71 -1.84 3.97
CA PHE A 180 -0.64 -2.48 4.72
C PHE A 180 0.21 -1.41 5.39
N ILE A 181 0.96 -1.80 6.40
CA ILE A 181 1.94 -0.95 7.08
C ILE A 181 3.28 -1.68 7.15
N GLY A 182 4.37 -0.93 7.00
CA GLY A 182 5.72 -1.46 7.12
C GLY A 182 6.76 -0.39 7.39
N VAL A 183 7.88 -0.77 8.00
CA VAL A 183 8.98 0.16 8.29
C VAL A 183 9.80 0.38 7.02
N ALA A 184 10.08 1.63 6.69
CA ALA A 184 10.90 1.96 5.53
C ALA A 184 12.39 1.61 5.77
N PRO A 185 13.12 1.18 4.73
CA PRO A 185 14.56 0.93 4.83
C PRO A 185 15.31 2.22 5.23
N ALA A 186 16.05 2.17 6.34
CA ALA A 186 16.70 3.34 6.93
C ALA A 186 17.82 3.94 6.06
N ASP A 187 18.36 3.15 5.12
CA ASP A 187 19.46 3.52 4.22
C ASP A 187 18.97 4.06 2.86
N GLN A 188 17.65 4.18 2.66
CA GLN A 188 17.06 4.62 1.40
C GLN A 188 16.38 5.99 1.53
N THR A 189 16.54 6.82 0.50
CA THR A 189 15.81 8.09 0.36
C THR A 189 14.69 7.89 -0.65
N PRO A 190 13.43 8.18 -0.29
CA PRO A 190 12.31 8.02 -1.21
C PRO A 190 12.33 9.07 -2.32
N SER A 191 11.78 8.72 -3.48
CA SER A 191 11.57 9.62 -4.60
C SER A 191 10.32 9.22 -5.38
N HIS A 192 9.53 10.19 -5.82
CA HIS A 192 8.34 9.91 -6.64
C HIS A 192 8.69 9.66 -8.10
N GLU A 193 7.83 8.87 -8.76
CA GLU A 193 7.68 8.90 -10.21
C GLU A 193 6.96 10.22 -10.61
N ASN A 194 7.49 10.92 -11.62
CA ASN A 194 7.14 12.32 -11.91
C ASN A 194 5.85 12.49 -12.74
N HIS A 195 5.32 11.43 -13.35
CA HIS A 195 4.03 11.47 -14.05
C HIS A 195 2.87 11.31 -13.07
N GLU A 196 3.04 10.47 -12.04
CA GLU A 196 1.96 10.11 -11.11
C GLU A 196 1.91 10.99 -9.86
N ALA A 197 3.06 11.43 -9.36
CA ALA A 197 3.15 12.30 -8.20
C ALA A 197 4.06 13.51 -8.45
N ILE A 198 3.77 14.60 -7.76
CA ILE A 198 4.51 15.87 -7.89
C ILE A 198 5.34 16.19 -6.64
N GLN A 199 5.10 15.45 -5.55
CA GLN A 199 5.79 15.64 -4.29
C GLN A 199 5.77 14.36 -3.47
N THR A 200 6.85 14.09 -2.74
CA THR A 200 6.94 13.06 -1.70
C THR A 200 7.40 13.72 -0.41
N GLN A 201 6.83 13.32 0.73
CA GLN A 201 7.15 13.90 2.02
C GLN A 201 7.01 12.87 3.15
N TRP A 202 7.98 12.90 4.07
CA TRP A 202 7.82 12.34 5.41
C TRP A 202 7.15 13.37 6.32
N ILE A 203 6.04 12.99 6.95
CA ILE A 203 5.22 13.86 7.81
C ILE A 203 4.66 13.06 8.97
N THR A 204 4.47 13.65 10.15
CA THR A 204 3.76 12.94 11.24
C THR A 204 2.26 12.86 10.91
N PRO A 205 1.54 11.84 11.43
CA PRO A 205 0.09 11.76 11.25
C PRO A 205 -0.65 13.02 11.72
N GLU A 206 -0.25 13.57 12.86
CA GLU A 206 -0.81 14.80 13.45
C GLU A 206 -0.59 16.01 12.53
N GLU A 207 0.61 16.17 11.98
CA GLU A 207 0.93 17.27 11.07
C GLU A 207 0.11 17.18 9.76
N ALA A 208 -0.02 15.97 9.20
CA ALA A 208 -0.80 15.75 7.99
C ALA A 208 -2.29 16.08 8.18
N LEU A 209 -2.89 15.62 9.30
CA LEU A 209 -4.26 15.93 9.66
C LEU A 209 -4.47 17.42 9.95
N ALA A 210 -3.53 18.07 10.64
CA ALA A 210 -3.60 19.49 10.91
C ALA A 210 -3.50 20.33 9.62
N ALA A 211 -2.62 19.94 8.68
CA ALA A 211 -2.53 20.56 7.36
C ALA A 211 -3.82 20.38 6.54
N HIS A 212 -4.45 19.21 6.65
CA HIS A 212 -5.76 18.97 6.05
C HIS A 212 -6.87 19.85 6.63
N ALA A 213 -6.93 19.99 7.96
CA ALA A 213 -7.87 20.88 8.63
C ALA A 213 -7.70 22.35 8.22
N ARG A 214 -6.46 22.76 7.86
CA ARG A 214 -6.15 24.08 7.29
C ARG A 214 -6.32 24.18 5.77
N SER A 215 -6.81 23.12 5.11
CA SER A 215 -6.95 23.03 3.64
C SER A 215 -5.63 23.16 2.86
N GLU A 216 -4.49 22.89 3.49
CA GLU A 216 -3.16 22.91 2.85
C GLU A 216 -2.82 21.57 2.16
N LYS A 217 -3.37 20.47 2.67
CA LYS A 217 -3.25 19.13 2.08
C LYS A 217 -4.63 18.51 1.91
N VAL A 218 -4.99 18.21 0.67
CA VAL A 218 -6.23 17.48 0.39
C VAL A 218 -6.01 16.01 0.75
N LEU A 219 -6.79 15.47 1.68
CA LEU A 219 -6.77 14.06 2.07
C LEU A 219 -8.10 13.42 1.71
N ILE A 220 -8.06 12.15 1.33
CA ILE A 220 -9.26 11.33 1.09
C ILE A 220 -9.63 10.59 2.37
N PHE A 221 -10.90 10.19 2.50
CA PHE A 221 -11.43 9.61 3.73
C PHE A 221 -10.64 8.40 4.27
N PRO A 222 -10.27 7.39 3.45
CA PRO A 222 -9.41 6.29 3.94
C PRO A 222 -8.08 6.76 4.51
N THR A 223 -7.46 7.77 3.90
CA THR A 223 -6.20 8.37 4.38
C THR A 223 -6.39 9.09 5.71
N ILE A 224 -7.48 9.85 5.88
CA ILE A 224 -7.80 10.55 7.14
C ILE A 224 -7.94 9.55 8.29
N VAL A 225 -8.75 8.52 8.10
CA VAL A 225 -9.01 7.51 9.14
C VAL A 225 -7.73 6.73 9.48
N THR A 226 -6.94 6.39 8.46
CA THR A 226 -5.63 5.73 8.64
C THR A 226 -4.68 6.59 9.48
N LEU A 227 -4.55 7.88 9.17
CA LEU A 227 -3.69 8.79 9.94
C LEU A 227 -4.19 8.98 11.37
N GLN A 228 -5.50 9.08 11.58
CA GLN A 228 -6.10 9.20 12.92
C GLN A 228 -5.76 7.99 13.80
N ALA A 229 -5.80 6.78 13.25
CA ALA A 229 -5.43 5.56 13.97
C ALA A 229 -3.94 5.52 14.35
N MET A 230 -3.08 6.24 13.62
CA MET A 230 -1.64 6.27 13.87
C MET A 230 -1.22 7.34 14.89
N CYS A 231 -2.08 8.31 15.19
CA CYS A 231 -1.77 9.38 16.13
C CYS A 231 -1.48 8.84 17.55
N GLY A 232 -0.62 9.54 18.28
CA GLY A 232 -0.36 9.29 19.71
C GLY A 232 0.62 8.14 20.00
N HIS A 233 1.31 7.61 19.00
CA HIS A 233 2.36 6.59 19.19
C HIS A 233 3.75 7.24 19.34
N ASP A 234 4.56 6.73 20.26
CA ASP A 234 5.89 7.27 20.54
C ASP A 234 6.97 6.81 19.54
N CYS A 235 6.81 5.61 18.95
CA CYS A 235 7.73 5.04 17.97
C CYS A 235 7.04 4.02 17.05
N CYS A 236 7.71 3.63 15.98
CA CYS A 236 7.20 2.70 14.98
C CYS A 236 6.89 1.33 15.59
N ASP A 237 7.73 0.82 16.49
CA ASP A 237 7.50 -0.47 17.16
C ASP A 237 6.20 -0.46 17.96
N ALA A 238 5.90 0.64 18.67
CA ALA A 238 4.65 0.79 19.42
C ALA A 238 3.45 0.82 18.47
N LEU A 239 3.54 1.54 17.35
CA LEU A 239 2.50 1.58 16.32
C LEU A 239 2.28 0.20 15.66
N ILE A 240 3.33 -0.51 15.30
CA ILE A 240 3.22 -1.87 14.72
C ILE A 240 2.62 -2.83 15.74
N ALA A 241 3.05 -2.77 17.01
CA ALA A 241 2.47 -3.58 18.06
C ALA A 241 0.97 -3.30 18.23
N ASP A 242 0.54 -2.04 18.16
CA ASP A 242 -0.88 -1.68 18.21
C ASP A 242 -1.67 -2.28 17.04
N VAL A 243 -1.13 -2.17 15.82
CA VAL A 243 -1.72 -2.76 14.60
C VAL A 243 -1.90 -4.27 14.75
N LEU A 244 -0.87 -4.98 15.23
CA LEU A 244 -0.92 -6.44 15.40
C LEU A 244 -1.90 -6.87 16.50
N ASN A 245 -2.12 -6.05 17.54
CA ASN A 245 -2.99 -6.41 18.66
C ASN A 245 -4.47 -6.08 18.41
N HIS A 246 -4.77 -5.03 17.64
CA HIS A 246 -6.14 -4.52 17.49
C HIS A 246 -6.82 -4.92 16.18
N PHE A 247 -6.08 -5.28 15.12
CA PHE A 247 -6.68 -5.59 13.81
C PHE A 247 -6.95 -7.08 13.56
N HIS A 248 -6.43 -7.99 14.40
CA HIS A 248 -6.75 -9.43 14.33
C HIS A 248 -7.93 -9.86 15.21
N ARG A 249 -8.58 -8.92 15.91
CA ARG A 249 -9.74 -9.19 16.77
C ARG A 249 -10.92 -8.31 16.36
N THR A 250 -11.63 -8.70 15.30
CA THR A 250 -13.10 -8.67 15.24
C THR A 250 -13.63 -9.50 14.07
#